data_AF-A0A2R7TC78-F1
#
_entry.id   AF-A0A2R7TC78-F1
#
_cell.length_a   1.000
_cell.length_b   1.000
_cell.length_c   1.000
_cell.angle_alpha   90.00
_cell.angle_beta   90.00
_cell.angle_gamma   90.00
#
_symmetry.space_group_name_H-M   'P 1'
#
loop_
_entity.id
_entity.type
_entity.pdbx_description
1 polymer ?
#
loop_
_entity_poly.entity_id
_entity_poly.type
_entity_poly.pdbx_seq_one_letter_code
_entity_poly.pdbx_strand_id
1 'polypeptide(L)'
;MTTILAFLVALALLIAVHEWGHYRVARACGVKVLRFSIGFGRVLWRRVGRDGTEFTLSALPLGGYVRMLDERDGPVPPQERAQAFNQRPLRQRAAIVAAGPAANLVLAVLLFAMVAWLGSEVPKAVLGTPPVGSLAERAGVRAGDLVRAVSADGQDWQDVEALPDLMAAVGRAQALGEPLHLSVGDA
;
A
#
# COMPACT_ATOMS: atom_id res chain seq x y z
N MET A 1 -18.05 -8.57 -1.02
CA MET A 1 -17.87 -8.61 0.46
C MET A 1 -16.39 -8.57 0.87
N THR A 2 -15.50 -9.30 0.19
CA THR A 2 -14.06 -9.27 0.44
C THR A 2 -13.45 -7.87 0.32
N THR A 3 -13.87 -7.07 -0.67
CA THR A 3 -13.36 -5.71 -0.89
C THR A 3 -13.67 -4.74 0.25
N ILE A 4 -14.91 -4.75 0.77
CA ILE A 4 -15.31 -3.88 1.90
C ILE A 4 -14.53 -4.27 3.16
N LEU A 5 -14.44 -5.58 3.45
CA LEU A 5 -13.69 -6.05 4.60
C LEU A 5 -12.19 -5.70 4.48
N ALA A 6 -11.59 -5.94 3.31
CA ALA A 6 -10.21 -5.59 3.04
C ALA A 6 -9.96 -4.08 3.17
N PHE A 7 -10.87 -3.26 2.67
CA PHE A 7 -10.82 -1.80 2.84
C PHE A 7 -10.85 -1.40 4.31
N LEU A 8 -11.77 -1.94 5.10
CA LEU A 8 -11.87 -1.64 6.53
C LEU A 8 -10.62 -2.07 7.30
N VAL A 9 -10.05 -3.23 6.97
CA VAL A 9 -8.79 -3.71 7.57
C VAL A 9 -7.62 -2.81 7.18
N ALA A 10 -7.49 -2.46 5.90
CA ALA A 10 -6.44 -1.57 5.42
C ALA A 10 -6.53 -0.18 6.06
N LEU A 11 -7.75 0.37 6.15
CA LEU A 11 -8.01 1.65 6.80
C LEU A 11 -7.66 1.61 8.29
N ALA A 12 -8.09 0.56 9.01
CA ALA A 12 -7.77 0.37 10.41
C ALA A 12 -6.26 0.25 10.65
N LEU A 13 -5.54 -0.49 9.79
CA LEU A 13 -4.08 -0.60 9.86
C LEU A 13 -3.40 0.74 9.63
N LEU A 14 -3.80 1.48 8.60
CA LEU A 14 -3.22 2.78 8.25
C LEU A 14 -3.42 3.79 9.39
N ILE A 15 -4.62 3.85 9.96
CA ILE A 15 -4.91 4.71 11.12
C ILE A 15 -4.08 4.27 12.32
N ALA A 16 -4.06 2.97 12.63
CA ALA A 16 -3.35 2.47 13.80
C ALA A 16 -1.86 2.81 13.75
N VAL A 17 -1.21 2.64 12.59
CA VAL A 17 0.20 2.97 12.41
C VAL A 17 0.44 4.48 12.46
N HIS A 18 -0.44 5.28 11.87
CA HIS A 18 -0.38 6.75 11.93
C HIS A 18 -0.42 7.26 13.38
N GLU A 19 -1.45 6.87 14.13
CA GLU A 19 -1.61 7.27 15.53
C GLU A 19 -0.45 6.74 16.37
N TRP A 20 0.03 5.53 16.07
CA TRP A 20 1.17 4.94 16.77
C TRP A 20 2.45 5.76 16.59
N GLY A 21 2.66 6.35 15.40
CA GLY A 21 3.75 7.30 15.16
C GLY A 21 3.70 8.50 16.10
N HIS A 22 2.56 9.18 16.18
CA HIS A 22 2.35 10.29 17.12
C HIS A 22 2.58 9.87 18.57
N TYR A 23 1.99 8.75 19.00
CA TYR A 23 2.12 8.22 20.35
C TYR A 23 3.58 7.94 20.73
N ARG A 24 4.33 7.25 19.86
CA ARG A 24 5.71 6.87 20.14
C ARG A 24 6.62 8.07 20.27
N VAL A 25 6.52 9.02 19.35
CA VAL A 25 7.37 10.22 19.41
C VAL A 25 6.96 11.13 20.56
N ALA A 26 5.65 11.25 20.87
CA ALA A 26 5.20 11.98 22.06
C ALA A 26 5.81 11.42 23.34
N ARG A 27 5.76 10.09 23.52
CA ARG A 27 6.37 9.42 24.68
C ARG A 27 7.89 9.58 24.72
N ALA A 28 8.57 9.49 23.57
CA ALA A 28 10.02 9.70 23.47
C ALA A 28 10.43 11.14 23.83
N CYS A 29 9.59 12.13 23.49
CA CYS A 29 9.78 13.52 23.92
C CYS A 29 9.33 13.79 25.36
N GLY A 30 8.91 12.77 26.12
CA GLY A 30 8.46 12.88 27.51
C GLY A 30 7.08 13.53 27.66
N VAL A 31 6.28 13.59 26.60
CA VAL A 31 4.90 14.09 26.67
C VAL A 31 4.00 12.99 27.22
N LYS A 32 3.16 13.35 28.20
CA LYS A 32 2.17 12.42 28.76
C LYS A 32 1.04 12.25 27.76
N VAL A 33 0.72 11.01 27.42
CA VAL A 33 -0.41 10.68 26.55
C VAL A 33 -1.55 10.18 27.43
N LEU A 34 -2.70 10.84 27.36
CA LEU A 34 -3.88 10.53 28.14
C LEU A 34 -4.69 9.40 27.48
N ARG A 35 -4.85 9.47 26.15
CA ARG A 35 -5.62 8.48 25.40
C ARG A 35 -5.02 8.22 24.02
N PHE A 36 -4.99 6.96 23.64
CA PHE A 36 -4.72 6.48 22.30
C PHE A 36 -6.00 5.80 21.79
N SER A 37 -6.66 6.37 20.79
CA SER A 37 -7.90 5.82 20.24
C SER A 37 -7.75 5.42 18.79
N ILE A 38 -8.12 4.18 18.48
CA ILE A 38 -8.40 3.76 17.11
C ILE A 38 -9.91 3.84 16.92
N GLY A 39 -10.33 4.61 15.93
CA GLY A 39 -11.74 4.92 15.67
C GLY A 39 -12.30 6.07 16.50
N PHE A 40 -13.54 6.43 16.16
CA PHE A 40 -14.36 7.44 16.83
C PHE A 40 -15.67 6.88 17.39
N GLY A 41 -16.35 7.70 18.20
CA GLY A 41 -17.69 7.42 18.71
C GLY A 41 -17.70 6.49 19.92
N ARG A 42 -18.64 5.53 19.94
CA ARG A 42 -18.83 4.62 21.08
C ARG A 42 -17.60 3.72 21.25
N VAL A 43 -16.98 3.79 22.42
CA VAL A 43 -15.87 2.91 22.81
C VAL A 43 -16.40 1.50 22.96
N LEU A 44 -15.89 0.57 22.14
CA LEU A 44 -16.22 -0.84 22.20
C LEU A 44 -15.32 -1.58 23.19
N TRP A 45 -14.06 -1.14 23.26
CA TRP A 45 -13.07 -1.73 24.15
C TRP A 45 -12.12 -0.67 24.68
N ARG A 46 -11.67 -0.86 25.91
CA ARG A 46 -10.78 0.06 26.63
C ARG A 46 -9.82 -0.72 27.51
N ARG A 47 -8.58 -0.28 27.55
CA ARG A 47 -7.55 -0.76 28.48
C ARG A 47 -6.64 0.38 28.90
N VAL A 48 -6.30 0.44 30.19
CA VAL A 48 -5.32 1.39 30.69
C VAL A 48 -3.93 0.73 30.69
N GLY A 49 -2.96 1.38 30.05
CA GLY A 49 -1.57 0.97 30.04
C GLY A 49 -0.89 1.24 31.38
N ARG A 50 0.28 0.62 31.59
CA ARG A 50 1.09 0.83 32.81
C ARG A 50 1.55 2.29 32.97
N ASP A 51 1.66 3.01 31.86
CA ASP A 51 1.99 4.42 31.76
C ASP A 51 0.81 5.36 31.99
N GLY A 52 -0.38 4.82 32.30
CA GLY A 52 -1.61 5.57 32.50
C GLY A 52 -2.29 6.00 31.20
N THR A 53 -1.76 5.62 30.03
CA THR A 53 -2.41 5.90 28.74
C THR A 53 -3.61 4.99 28.55
N GLU A 54 -4.76 5.57 28.22
CA GLU A 54 -5.98 4.83 27.92
C GLU A 54 -6.00 4.42 26.44
N PHE A 55 -5.90 3.12 26.16
CA PHE A 55 -6.03 2.55 24.83
C PHE A 55 -7.49 2.21 24.57
N THR A 56 -8.10 2.81 23.54
CA THR A 56 -9.50 2.59 23.17
C THR A 56 -9.64 2.12 21.74
N LEU A 57 -10.57 1.20 21.52
CA LEU A 57 -11.07 0.82 20.21
C LEU A 57 -12.54 1.25 20.13
N SER A 58 -12.85 2.09 19.15
CA SER A 58 -14.19 2.68 18.98
C SER A 58 -14.89 2.14 17.74
N ALA A 59 -16.22 2.26 17.71
CA ALA A 59 -17.05 1.60 16.70
C ALA A 59 -16.86 2.13 15.27
N LEU A 60 -16.52 3.40 15.08
CA LEU A 60 -16.38 4.00 13.75
C LEU A 60 -14.90 4.01 13.33
N PRO A 61 -14.49 3.26 12.29
CA PRO A 61 -13.09 3.15 11.87
C PRO A 61 -12.60 4.31 10.99
N LEU A 62 -13.27 5.46 11.02
CA LEU A 62 -13.02 6.60 10.13
C LEU A 62 -11.89 7.54 10.59
N GLY A 63 -11.01 7.07 11.47
CA GLY A 63 -9.83 7.78 11.94
C GLY A 63 -9.43 7.34 13.34
N GLY A 64 -8.60 8.13 14.01
CA GLY A 64 -8.13 7.89 15.36
C GLY A 64 -7.65 9.19 15.97
N TYR A 65 -7.19 9.14 17.22
CA TYR A 65 -6.52 10.29 17.82
C TYR A 65 -5.63 9.88 18.99
N VAL A 66 -4.52 10.62 19.14
CA VAL A 66 -3.68 10.61 20.34
C VAL A 66 -3.92 11.88 21.14
N ARG A 67 -4.63 11.75 22.27
CA ARG A 67 -4.84 12.85 23.20
C ARG A 67 -3.62 13.00 24.12
N MET A 68 -2.87 14.07 23.91
CA MET A 68 -1.72 14.43 24.72
C MET A 68 -2.16 15.36 25.87
N LEU A 69 -1.41 15.35 26.97
CA LEU A 69 -1.60 16.33 28.04
C LEU A 69 -1.26 17.71 27.48
N ASP A 70 -2.18 18.66 27.57
CA ASP A 70 -2.00 20.04 27.12
C ASP A 70 -2.73 20.97 28.09
N GLU A 71 -2.10 22.08 28.48
CA GLU A 71 -2.69 23.06 29.41
C GLU A 71 -3.87 23.83 28.78
N ARG A 72 -4.02 23.79 27.45
CA ARG A 72 -5.15 24.40 26.74
C ARG A 72 -6.43 23.59 26.87
N ASP A 73 -6.32 22.29 27.13
CA ASP A 73 -7.46 21.38 27.30
C ASP A 73 -8.07 21.44 28.71
N GLY A 74 -7.38 22.04 29.68
CA GLY A 74 -7.83 22.19 31.06
C GLY A 74 -6.69 22.34 32.07
N PRO A 75 -7.02 22.49 33.37
CA PRO A 75 -6.03 22.66 34.42
C PRO A 75 -5.09 21.44 34.53
N VAL A 76 -3.78 21.67 34.47
CA VAL A 76 -2.75 20.63 34.63
C VAL A 76 -2.04 20.78 35.99
N PRO A 77 -1.95 19.70 36.79
CA PRO A 77 -1.22 19.72 38.06
C PRO A 77 0.23 20.19 37.88
N PRO A 78 0.78 21.00 38.80
CA PRO A 78 2.14 21.54 38.66
C PRO A 78 3.21 20.47 38.39
N GLN A 79 3.04 19.27 38.95
CA GLN A 79 3.96 18.14 38.80
C GLN A 79 3.95 17.53 37.38
N GLU A 80 2.86 17.71 36.63
CA GLU A 80 2.70 17.14 35.28
C GLU A 80 2.92 18.18 34.17
N ARG A 81 3.05 19.47 34.49
CA ARG A 81 3.23 20.55 33.49
C ARG A 81 4.45 20.32 32.60
N ALA A 82 5.55 19.81 33.16
CA ALA A 82 6.75 19.49 32.36
C ALA A 82 6.49 18.40 31.30
N GLN A 83 5.43 17.61 31.45
CA GLN A 83 5.02 16.56 30.52
C GLN A 83 3.92 17.04 29.55
N ALA A 84 3.49 18.30 29.63
CA ALA A 84 2.50 18.86 28.73
C ALA A 84 3.11 19.15 27.35
N PHE A 85 2.34 18.88 26.29
CA PHE A 85 2.75 19.04 24.90
C PHE A 85 3.13 20.49 24.57
N ASN A 86 2.33 21.45 25.04
CA ASN A 86 2.52 22.88 24.80
C ASN A 86 3.78 23.45 25.48
N GLN A 87 4.31 22.78 26.51
CA GLN A 87 5.56 23.14 27.20
C GLN A 87 6.81 22.64 26.46
N ARG A 88 6.66 21.77 25.46
CA ARG A 88 7.80 21.25 24.69
C ARG A 88 8.30 22.28 23.67
N PRO A 89 9.62 22.32 23.40
CA PRO A 89 10.18 23.14 22.32
C PRO A 89 9.49 22.86 20.98
N LEU A 90 9.42 23.88 20.13
CA LEU A 90 8.75 23.79 18.82
C LEU A 90 9.24 22.60 17.99
N ARG A 91 10.54 22.30 18.02
CA ARG A 91 11.13 21.16 17.28
C ARG A 91 10.54 19.82 17.71
N GLN A 92 10.34 19.62 19.01
CA GLN A 92 9.74 18.38 19.53
C GLN A 92 8.27 18.29 19.16
N ARG A 93 7.53 19.40 19.29
CA ARG A 93 6.11 19.45 18.90
C ARG A 93 5.93 19.17 17.40
N ALA A 94 6.77 19.78 16.56
CA ALA A 94 6.78 19.52 15.13
C ALA A 94 7.13 18.06 14.82
N ALA A 95 8.14 17.49 15.48
CA ALA A 95 8.50 16.08 15.32
C ALA A 95 7.34 15.14 15.70
N ILE A 96 6.63 15.41 16.80
CA ILE A 96 5.47 14.63 17.23
C ILE A 96 4.36 14.68 16.18
N VAL A 97 4.04 15.85 15.63
CA VAL A 97 3.00 16.01 14.60
C VAL A 97 3.43 15.40 13.26
N ALA A 98 4.71 15.46 12.91
CA ALA A 98 5.21 14.83 11.68
C ALA A 98 5.32 13.29 11.79
N ALA A 99 5.36 12.75 13.02
CA ALA A 99 5.60 11.33 13.26
C ALA A 99 4.52 10.41 12.68
N GLY A 100 3.24 10.82 12.71
CA GLY A 100 2.16 10.04 12.14
C GLY A 100 2.27 9.89 10.61
N PRO A 101 2.36 11.00 9.85
CA PRO A 101 2.62 10.94 8.41
C PRO A 101 3.90 10.18 8.05
N ALA A 102 4.99 10.38 8.80
CA ALA A 102 6.24 9.66 8.58
C ALA A 102 6.08 8.15 8.81
N ALA A 103 5.35 7.72 9.83
CA ALA A 103 5.06 6.30 10.08
C ALA A 103 4.29 5.67 8.91
N ASN A 104 3.31 6.37 8.34
CA ASN A 104 2.59 5.90 7.16
C ASN A 104 3.46 5.86 5.91
N LEU A 105 4.37 6.82 5.72
CA LEU A 105 5.32 6.79 4.61
C LEU A 105 6.22 5.56 4.71
N VAL A 106 6.75 5.28 5.91
CA VAL A 106 7.54 4.07 6.17
C VAL A 106 6.71 2.81 5.91
N LEU A 107 5.46 2.76 6.40
CA LEU A 107 4.56 1.65 6.14
C LEU A 107 4.34 1.44 4.64
N ALA A 108 4.12 2.51 3.87
CA ALA A 108 3.94 2.43 2.43
C ALA A 108 5.17 1.82 1.74
N VAL A 109 6.37 2.32 2.06
CA VAL A 109 7.64 1.78 1.53
C VAL A 109 7.77 0.28 1.84
N LEU A 110 7.48 -0.13 3.08
CA LEU A 110 7.56 -1.54 3.48
C LEU A 110 6.53 -2.41 2.75
N LEU A 111 5.29 -1.93 2.60
CA LEU A 111 4.24 -2.66 1.87
C LEU A 111 4.60 -2.81 0.39
N PHE A 112 5.06 -1.74 -0.27
CA PHE A 112 5.49 -1.81 -1.66
C PHE A 112 6.71 -2.71 -1.84
N ALA A 113 7.70 -2.63 -0.95
CA ALA A 113 8.86 -3.51 -0.97
C ALA A 113 8.46 -4.99 -0.78
N MET A 114 7.52 -5.27 0.13
CA MET A 114 7.00 -6.61 0.36
C MET A 114 6.27 -7.15 -0.88
N VAL A 115 5.42 -6.34 -1.52
CA VAL A 115 4.74 -6.74 -2.77
C VAL A 115 5.74 -6.99 -3.89
N ALA A 116 6.75 -6.12 -4.05
CA ALA A 116 7.81 -6.31 -5.04
C ALA A 116 8.62 -7.58 -4.77
N TRP A 117 8.89 -7.91 -3.52
CA TRP A 117 9.63 -9.11 -3.13
C TRP A 117 8.84 -10.41 -3.35
N LEU A 118 7.53 -10.39 -3.06
CA LEU A 118 6.66 -11.55 -3.28
C LEU A 118 6.46 -11.86 -4.77
N GLY A 119 6.72 -10.89 -5.64
CA GLY A 119 6.46 -10.97 -7.07
C GLY A 119 4.96 -10.94 -7.36
N SER A 120 4.60 -10.87 -8.65
CA SER A 120 3.22 -11.00 -9.11
C SER A 120 3.10 -12.11 -10.12
N GLU A 121 2.05 -12.93 -9.98
CA GLU A 121 1.68 -13.88 -11.02
C GLU A 121 1.15 -13.11 -12.23
N VAL A 122 1.88 -13.21 -13.34
CA VAL A 122 1.48 -12.62 -14.62
C VAL A 122 0.92 -13.71 -15.53
N PRO A 123 -0.20 -13.45 -16.23
CA PRO A 123 -0.73 -14.40 -17.20
C PRO A 123 0.27 -14.56 -18.35
N LYS A 124 0.71 -15.81 -18.60
CA LYS A 124 1.61 -16.14 -19.70
C LYS A 124 0.95 -15.89 -21.06
N ALA A 125 1.75 -15.53 -22.06
CA ALA A 125 1.31 -15.28 -23.44
C ALA A 125 1.12 -16.60 -24.23
N VAL A 126 0.17 -17.43 -23.78
CA VAL A 126 -0.14 -18.72 -24.43
C VAL A 126 -1.18 -18.53 -25.53
N LEU A 127 -0.89 -19.02 -26.73
CA LEU A 127 -1.75 -18.90 -27.90
C LEU A 127 -2.87 -19.96 -27.88
N GLY A 128 -4.08 -19.53 -28.24
CA GLY A 128 -5.21 -20.43 -28.49
C GLY A 128 -5.15 -21.07 -29.88
N THR A 129 -6.12 -21.92 -30.21
CA THR A 129 -6.23 -22.52 -31.54
C THR A 129 -6.38 -21.43 -32.61
N PRO A 130 -5.48 -21.34 -33.60
CA PRO A 130 -5.60 -20.34 -34.65
C PRO A 130 -6.84 -20.61 -35.52
N PRO A 131 -7.54 -19.57 -36.00
CA PRO A 131 -8.63 -19.74 -36.95
C PRO A 131 -8.16 -20.44 -38.23
N VAL A 132 -9.01 -21.30 -38.78
CA VAL A 132 -8.71 -22.03 -40.03
C VAL A 132 -8.49 -21.05 -41.19
N GLY A 133 -7.43 -21.28 -41.96
CA GLY A 133 -7.00 -20.47 -43.09
C GLY A 133 -6.19 -19.22 -42.73
N SER A 134 -6.03 -18.91 -41.44
CA SER A 134 -5.35 -17.70 -40.96
C SER A 134 -3.85 -17.69 -41.24
N LEU A 135 -3.23 -16.50 -41.20
CA LEU A 135 -1.77 -16.36 -41.30
C LEU A 135 -1.05 -17.10 -40.18
N ALA A 136 -1.63 -17.12 -38.97
CA ALA A 136 -1.07 -17.84 -37.83
C ALA A 136 -1.06 -19.36 -38.05
N GLU A 137 -2.15 -19.94 -38.57
CA GLU A 137 -2.20 -21.37 -38.91
C GLU A 137 -1.17 -21.72 -40.00
N ARG A 138 -1.06 -20.88 -41.04
CA ARG A 138 -0.07 -21.08 -42.13
C ARG A 138 1.38 -20.93 -41.65
N ALA A 139 1.61 -20.11 -40.63
CA ALA A 139 2.90 -19.94 -39.99
C ALA A 139 3.26 -21.12 -39.05
N GLY A 140 2.37 -22.09 -38.88
CA GLY A 140 2.61 -23.28 -38.08
C GLY A 140 2.35 -23.11 -36.58
N VAL A 141 1.73 -22.01 -36.17
CA VAL A 141 1.32 -21.76 -34.77
C VAL A 141 0.33 -22.82 -34.31
N ARG A 142 0.50 -23.30 -33.09
CA ARG A 142 -0.38 -24.30 -32.46
C ARG A 142 -1.00 -23.77 -31.18
N ALA A 143 -2.12 -24.39 -30.81
CA ALA A 143 -2.71 -24.15 -29.50
C ALA A 143 -1.74 -24.62 -28.41
N GLY A 144 -1.48 -23.75 -27.43
CA GLY A 144 -0.53 -24.01 -26.35
C GLY A 144 0.86 -23.41 -26.56
N ASP A 145 1.16 -22.87 -27.75
CA ASP A 145 2.44 -22.19 -28.01
C ASP A 145 2.60 -20.97 -27.08
N LEU A 146 3.75 -20.87 -26.42
CA LEU A 146 4.14 -19.72 -25.63
C LEU A 146 4.90 -18.73 -26.52
N VAL A 147 4.39 -17.49 -26.61
CA VAL A 147 5.16 -16.41 -27.25
C VAL A 147 6.29 -15.99 -26.32
N ARG A 148 7.53 -16.13 -26.79
CA ARG A 148 8.74 -15.79 -26.04
C ARG A 148 9.28 -14.40 -26.38
N ALA A 149 9.13 -13.98 -27.64
CA ALA A 149 9.57 -12.67 -28.08
C ALA A 149 8.75 -12.19 -29.29
N VAL A 150 8.70 -10.87 -29.50
CA VAL A 150 8.10 -10.19 -30.65
C VAL A 150 9.09 -9.27 -31.34
N SER A 151 8.88 -9.03 -32.64
CA SER A 151 9.69 -8.07 -33.42
C SER A 151 8.84 -7.40 -34.50
N ALA A 152 9.09 -6.13 -34.80
CA ALA A 152 8.40 -5.39 -35.87
C ALA A 152 9.08 -5.58 -37.24
N ASP A 153 10.39 -5.79 -37.26
CA ASP A 153 11.21 -5.89 -38.47
C ASP A 153 11.87 -7.27 -38.65
N GLY A 154 11.70 -8.16 -37.66
CA GLY A 154 12.30 -9.50 -37.62
C GLY A 154 13.76 -9.50 -37.18
N GLN A 155 14.34 -8.35 -36.84
CA GLN A 155 15.74 -8.19 -36.42
C GLN A 155 15.83 -7.78 -34.95
N ASP A 156 15.04 -6.78 -34.55
CA ASP A 156 15.01 -6.28 -33.18
C ASP A 156 13.94 -7.01 -32.37
N TRP A 157 14.38 -7.98 -31.58
CA TRP A 157 13.51 -8.83 -30.76
C TRP A 157 13.35 -8.29 -29.34
N GLN A 158 12.11 -8.27 -28.87
CA GLN A 158 11.72 -7.87 -27.53
C GLN A 158 11.09 -9.08 -26.82
N ASP A 159 11.61 -9.44 -25.66
CA ASP A 159 11.08 -10.55 -24.88
C ASP A 159 9.65 -10.27 -24.41
N VAL A 160 8.84 -11.32 -24.41
CA VAL A 160 7.45 -11.31 -23.92
C VAL A 160 7.44 -12.07 -22.61
N GLU A 161 7.36 -11.32 -21.51
CA GLU A 161 7.29 -11.90 -20.17
C GLU A 161 5.84 -12.25 -19.80
N ALA A 162 4.89 -11.44 -20.29
CA ALA A 162 3.47 -11.58 -19.96
C ALA A 162 2.55 -11.28 -21.16
N LEU A 163 1.31 -11.78 -21.06
CA LEU A 163 0.25 -11.54 -22.04
C LEU A 163 0.03 -10.04 -22.38
N PRO A 164 0.09 -9.09 -21.42
CA PRO A 164 -0.02 -7.67 -21.73
C PRO A 164 1.07 -7.15 -22.68
N ASP A 165 2.28 -7.70 -22.64
CA ASP A 165 3.39 -7.29 -23.52
C ASP A 165 3.05 -7.67 -24.98
N LEU A 166 2.56 -8.90 -25.17
CA LEU A 166 2.07 -9.36 -26.47
C LEU A 166 0.88 -8.51 -26.95
N MET A 167 -0.10 -8.22 -26.08
CA MET A 167 -1.26 -7.40 -26.44
C MET A 167 -0.86 -5.97 -26.83
N ALA A 168 0.11 -5.38 -26.14
CA ALA A 168 0.66 -4.08 -26.48
C ALA A 168 1.36 -4.09 -27.84
N ALA A 169 2.16 -5.13 -28.13
CA ALA A 169 2.83 -5.30 -29.40
C ALA A 169 1.85 -5.48 -30.57
N VAL A 170 0.83 -6.33 -30.39
CA VAL A 170 -0.25 -6.54 -31.38
C VAL A 170 -1.02 -5.25 -31.61
N GLY A 171 -1.39 -4.52 -30.55
CA GLY A 171 -2.10 -3.25 -30.66
C GLY A 171 -1.29 -2.19 -31.42
N ARG A 172 0.02 -2.11 -31.19
CA ARG A 172 0.91 -1.21 -31.93
C ARG A 172 1.00 -1.58 -33.41
N ALA A 173 1.25 -2.85 -33.72
CA ALA A 173 1.35 -3.33 -35.10
C ALA A 173 0.05 -3.10 -35.88
N GLN A 174 -1.10 -3.34 -35.25
CA GLN A 174 -2.41 -3.04 -35.85
C GLN A 174 -2.62 -1.55 -36.09
N ALA A 175 -2.22 -0.69 -35.16
CA ALA A 175 -2.36 0.76 -35.30
C ALA A 175 -1.48 1.34 -36.42
N LEU A 176 -0.29 0.77 -36.62
CA LEU A 176 0.65 1.21 -37.65
C LEU A 176 0.47 0.49 -39.00
N GLY A 177 -0.31 -0.60 -39.03
CA GLY A 177 -0.43 -1.46 -40.21
C GLY A 177 0.86 -2.21 -40.54
N GLU A 178 1.73 -2.42 -39.54
CA GLU A 178 3.04 -3.05 -39.69
C GLU A 178 2.96 -4.56 -39.44
N PRO A 179 3.84 -5.36 -40.07
CA PRO A 179 3.96 -6.77 -39.75
C PRO A 179 4.43 -6.96 -38.30
N LEU A 180 4.00 -8.05 -37.69
CA LEU A 180 4.48 -8.48 -36.37
C LEU A 180 5.04 -9.89 -36.48
N HIS A 181 6.31 -10.03 -36.16
CA HIS A 181 7.02 -11.30 -36.09
C HIS A 181 6.95 -11.84 -34.65
N LEU A 182 6.66 -13.14 -34.52
CA LEU A 182 6.55 -13.81 -33.23
C LEU A 182 7.56 -14.95 -33.17
N SER A 183 8.24 -15.05 -32.03
CA SER A 183 9.04 -16.23 -31.67
C SER A 183 8.23 -17.05 -30.69
N VAL A 184 7.79 -18.23 -31.13
CA VAL A 184 6.99 -19.16 -30.35
C VAL A 184 7.78 -20.40 -29.98
N GLY A 185 7.46 -21.01 -28.85
CA GLY A 185 7.98 -22.31 -28.47
C GLY A 185 7.05 -23.03 -27.49
N ASP A 186 7.43 -24.25 -27.12
CA ASP A 186 6.67 -25.03 -26.14
C ASP A 186 6.67 -24.32 -24.77
N ALA A 187 5.52 -24.40 -24.09
CA ALA A 187 5.20 -23.73 -22.82
C ALA A 187 5.83 -24.34 -21.57
#